data_AF-A0A819TLC1-F1
#
_entry.id   AF-A0A819TLC1-F1
#
_cell.length_a   1.000
_cell.length_b   1.000
_cell.length_c   1.000
_cell.angle_alpha   90.00
_cell.angle_beta   90.00
_cell.angle_gamma   90.00
#
_symmetry.space_group_name_H-M   'P 1'
#
loop_
_entity.id
_entity.type
_entity.pdbx_description
1 polymer ?
#
loop_
_entity_poly.entity_id
_entity_poly.type
_entity_poly.pdbx_seq_one_letter_code
_entity_poly.pdbx_strand_id
1 'polypeptide(L)'
;MTIKELEELIKSKGTYISVNTFLSTTRNQNLAFVYSGGSENTDPSKASVMLDIEANTQLQGAKPFASIAHLSTFGAQEEEVLFMIGSIFKIVDITRDENNKMWVIKLMLVNEEANDLKPLFETMKKNNIAQDTDLVSLGNIFSRMGKFNEAEKYYRELLKALPQDDPNAPKCYGALGDLFAAQDNHHNAYSYHTKALELE
;
A
#
# COMPACT_ATOMS: atom_id res chain seq x y z
N MET A 1 -9.95 -17.09 -0.48
CA MET A 1 -8.72 -16.86 0.30
C MET A 1 -8.37 -18.14 1.04
N THR A 2 -7.09 -18.49 1.24
CA THR A 2 -6.77 -19.65 2.09
C THR A 2 -7.08 -19.35 3.55
N ILE A 3 -7.38 -20.38 4.35
CA ILE A 3 -7.66 -20.19 5.79
C ILE A 3 -6.44 -19.57 6.50
N LYS A 4 -5.22 -19.98 6.13
CA LYS A 4 -3.99 -19.43 6.72
C LYS A 4 -3.84 -17.92 6.46
N GLU A 5 -4.02 -17.49 5.22
CA GLU A 5 -3.97 -16.05 4.87
C GLU A 5 -5.04 -15.26 5.65
N LEU A 6 -6.24 -15.82 5.78
CA LEU A 6 -7.32 -15.18 6.53
C LEU A 6 -6.97 -15.05 8.02
N GLU A 7 -6.41 -16.08 8.64
CA GLU A 7 -5.97 -16.03 10.05
C GLU A 7 -4.88 -14.98 10.29
N GLU A 8 -3.95 -14.82 9.35
CA GLU A 8 -2.94 -13.75 9.38
C GLU A 8 -3.58 -12.37 9.21
N LEU A 9 -4.58 -12.25 8.34
CA LEU A 9 -5.30 -11.00 8.12
C LEU A 9 -6.15 -10.59 9.33
N ILE A 10 -6.81 -11.55 9.99
CA ILE A 10 -7.59 -11.32 11.23
C ILE A 10 -6.70 -10.69 12.32
N LYS A 11 -5.46 -11.16 12.45
CA LYS A 11 -4.47 -10.60 13.39
C LYS A 11 -3.99 -9.20 13.00
N SER A 12 -4.22 -8.80 11.75
CA SER A 12 -3.79 -7.53 11.16
C SER A 12 -4.89 -6.47 11.18
N LYS A 13 -5.98 -6.66 11.94
CA LYS A 13 -6.99 -5.63 12.12
C LYS A 13 -6.35 -4.33 12.63
N GLY A 14 -6.75 -3.20 12.02
CA GLY A 14 -6.21 -1.87 12.32
C GLY A 14 -4.94 -1.51 11.55
N THR A 15 -4.32 -2.44 10.82
CA THR A 15 -3.17 -2.17 9.95
C THR A 15 -3.59 -1.78 8.53
N TYR A 16 -2.61 -1.65 7.64
CA TYR A 16 -2.77 -1.19 6.26
C TYR A 16 -2.41 -2.30 5.28
N ILE A 17 -3.15 -2.37 4.17
CA ILE A 17 -2.84 -3.20 3.02
C ILE A 17 -2.71 -2.32 1.78
N SER A 18 -1.80 -2.69 0.89
CA SER A 18 -1.62 -2.04 -0.42
C SER A 18 -1.88 -3.05 -1.52
N VAL A 19 -2.46 -2.62 -2.62
CA VAL A 19 -2.61 -3.43 -3.83
C VAL A 19 -1.48 -3.12 -4.81
N ASN A 20 -0.82 -4.18 -5.31
CA ASN A 20 0.30 -4.06 -6.24
C ASN A 20 -0.14 -4.13 -7.71
N THR A 21 -1.44 -4.13 -7.96
CA THR A 21 -2.07 -4.07 -9.28
C THR A 21 -3.28 -3.14 -9.22
N PHE A 22 -3.93 -2.88 -10.35
CA PHE A 22 -5.29 -2.33 -10.33
C PHE A 22 -6.20 -3.28 -9.56
N LEU A 23 -7.10 -2.72 -8.74
CA LEU A 23 -8.12 -3.47 -8.02
C LEU A 23 -9.48 -3.13 -8.62
N SER A 24 -10.07 -4.08 -9.35
CA SER A 24 -11.44 -3.99 -9.85
C SER A 24 -12.41 -4.43 -8.76
N THR A 25 -13.50 -3.68 -8.61
CA THR A 25 -14.53 -3.86 -7.60
C THR A 25 -15.89 -3.47 -8.17
N THR A 26 -16.97 -3.73 -7.44
CA THR A 26 -18.34 -3.41 -7.87
C THR A 26 -19.12 -2.76 -6.73
N ARG A 27 -20.02 -1.83 -7.05
CA ARG A 27 -21.03 -1.30 -6.11
C ARG A 27 -22.26 -2.20 -6.01
N ASN A 28 -22.41 -3.16 -6.93
CA ASN A 28 -23.49 -4.14 -6.93
C ASN A 28 -23.20 -5.24 -5.90
N GLN A 29 -23.87 -5.16 -4.76
CA GLN A 29 -23.67 -6.08 -3.63
C GLN A 29 -23.95 -7.55 -3.98
N ASN A 30 -24.95 -7.82 -4.84
CA ASN A 30 -25.25 -9.19 -5.25
C ASN A 30 -24.12 -9.78 -6.10
N LEU A 31 -23.54 -8.97 -6.98
CA LEU A 31 -22.43 -9.39 -7.81
C LEU A 31 -21.16 -9.60 -6.98
N ALA A 32 -20.87 -8.69 -6.04
CA ALA A 32 -19.79 -8.87 -5.07
C ALA A 32 -19.94 -10.17 -4.26
N PHE A 33 -21.15 -10.46 -3.79
CA PHE A 33 -21.45 -11.70 -3.07
C PHE A 33 -21.16 -12.94 -3.93
N VAL A 34 -21.63 -12.98 -5.17
CA VAL A 34 -21.38 -14.11 -6.09
C VAL A 34 -19.88 -14.30 -6.32
N TYR A 35 -19.13 -13.23 -6.61
CA TYR A 35 -17.69 -13.33 -6.86
C TYR A 35 -16.86 -13.65 -5.61
N SER A 36 -17.37 -13.35 -4.41
CA SER A 36 -16.72 -13.71 -3.16
C SER A 36 -16.77 -15.20 -2.80
N GLY A 37 -17.47 -16.01 -3.61
CA GLY A 37 -17.67 -17.45 -3.43
C GLY A 37 -19.06 -17.84 -2.93
N GLY A 38 -19.96 -16.87 -2.72
CA GLY A 38 -21.33 -17.12 -2.25
C GLY A 38 -21.41 -17.92 -0.95
N SER A 39 -22.52 -18.63 -0.75
CA SER A 39 -22.80 -19.45 0.44
C SER A 39 -22.20 -20.86 0.43
N GLU A 40 -21.64 -21.29 -0.70
CA GLU A 40 -21.15 -22.65 -0.92
C GLU A 40 -19.67 -22.66 -1.30
N ASN A 41 -18.81 -22.68 -0.29
CA ASN A 41 -17.41 -22.99 -0.52
C ASN A 41 -17.19 -24.50 -0.42
N THR A 42 -16.82 -25.13 -1.54
CA THR A 42 -16.60 -26.57 -1.65
C THR A 42 -15.19 -27.00 -1.22
N ASP A 43 -14.27 -26.04 -1.08
CA ASP A 43 -12.89 -26.28 -0.66
C ASP A 43 -12.71 -25.94 0.84
N PRO A 44 -12.53 -26.96 1.70
CA PRO A 44 -12.38 -26.75 3.14
C PRO A 44 -11.07 -26.06 3.53
N SER A 45 -10.11 -25.89 2.61
CA SER A 45 -8.87 -25.14 2.85
C SER A 45 -9.01 -23.64 2.59
N LYS A 46 -10.17 -23.20 2.09
CA LYS A 46 -10.44 -21.82 1.71
C LYS A 46 -11.62 -21.25 2.47
N ALA A 47 -11.67 -19.93 2.52
CA ALA A 47 -12.81 -19.16 2.98
C ALA A 47 -13.32 -18.25 1.85
N SER A 48 -14.64 -18.13 1.77
CA SER A 48 -15.33 -17.07 1.02
C SER A 48 -15.13 -15.76 1.76
N VAL A 49 -14.68 -14.73 1.04
CA VAL A 49 -14.28 -13.45 1.61
C VAL A 49 -14.79 -12.33 0.72
N MET A 50 -15.56 -11.41 1.30
CA MET A 50 -16.00 -10.17 0.66
C MET A 50 -15.26 -8.98 1.24
N LEU A 51 -14.72 -8.14 0.35
CA LEU A 51 -14.12 -6.86 0.71
C LEU A 51 -15.19 -5.78 0.62
N ASP A 52 -15.47 -5.12 1.74
CA ASP A 52 -16.39 -3.99 1.83
C ASP A 52 -15.56 -2.71 1.95
N ILE A 53 -15.55 -1.90 0.90
CA ILE A 53 -14.61 -0.79 0.75
C ILE A 53 -15.34 0.55 0.85
N GLU A 54 -15.00 1.31 1.90
CA GLU A 54 -15.37 2.71 2.02
C GLU A 54 -14.34 3.58 1.29
N ALA A 55 -14.77 4.29 0.25
CA ALA A 55 -13.91 5.17 -0.54
C ALA A 55 -14.55 6.55 -0.71
N ASN A 56 -13.97 7.55 -0.04
CA ASN A 56 -14.44 8.93 -0.11
C ASN A 56 -13.80 9.67 -1.30
N THR A 57 -14.62 10.13 -2.24
CA THR A 57 -14.17 10.86 -3.44
C THR A 57 -13.56 12.23 -3.14
N GLN A 58 -13.81 12.78 -1.94
CA GLN A 58 -13.26 14.07 -1.50
C GLN A 58 -11.95 13.92 -0.71
N LEU A 59 -11.43 12.69 -0.56
CA LEU A 59 -10.21 12.44 0.19
C LEU A 59 -8.98 12.94 -0.57
N GLN A 60 -8.42 14.07 -0.13
CA GLN A 60 -7.21 14.63 -0.73
C GLN A 60 -5.99 13.73 -0.49
N GLY A 61 -5.17 13.56 -1.52
CA GLY A 61 -3.93 12.77 -1.46
C GLY A 61 -4.12 11.25 -1.52
N ALA A 62 -5.34 10.75 -1.71
CA ALA A 62 -5.57 9.34 -2.00
C ALA A 62 -5.27 9.03 -3.47
N LYS A 63 -4.87 7.77 -3.73
CA LYS A 63 -4.76 7.28 -5.10
C LYS A 63 -6.11 7.40 -5.80
N PRO A 64 -6.13 7.78 -7.09
CA PRO A 64 -7.38 7.87 -7.83
C PRO A 64 -8.09 6.51 -7.93
N PHE A 65 -9.41 6.57 -7.89
CA PHE A 65 -10.31 5.47 -8.25
C PHE A 65 -11.50 6.07 -8.99
N ALA A 66 -12.12 5.29 -9.87
CA ALA A 66 -13.21 5.79 -10.69
C ALA A 66 -14.21 4.69 -11.02
N SER A 67 -15.47 5.08 -11.23
CA SER A 67 -16.41 4.16 -11.86
C SER A 67 -16.08 4.04 -13.34
N ILE A 68 -15.91 2.80 -13.78
CA ILE A 68 -15.67 2.44 -15.18
C ILE A 68 -16.82 1.63 -15.77
N ALA A 69 -18.00 1.69 -15.14
CA ALA A 69 -19.19 0.96 -15.58
C ALA A 69 -19.61 1.25 -17.04
N HIS A 70 -19.24 2.42 -17.57
CA HIS A 70 -19.47 2.79 -18.98
C HIS A 70 -18.47 2.17 -19.96
N LEU A 71 -17.35 1.63 -19.45
CA LEU A 71 -16.30 0.95 -20.22
C LEU A 71 -16.35 -0.57 -20.04
N SER A 72 -17.07 -1.09 -19.04
CA SER A 72 -17.21 -2.53 -18.82
C SER A 72 -17.89 -3.20 -20.02
N THR A 73 -17.32 -4.31 -20.46
CA THR A 73 -17.90 -5.18 -21.50
C THR A 73 -19.24 -5.79 -21.09
N PHE A 74 -19.51 -5.87 -19.78
CA PHE A 74 -20.76 -6.38 -19.22
C PHE A 74 -21.77 -5.25 -18.93
N GLY A 75 -21.41 -4.01 -19.26
CA GLY A 75 -22.29 -2.84 -19.22
C GLY A 75 -22.49 -2.25 -17.83
N ALA A 76 -23.41 -1.27 -17.76
CA ALA A 76 -23.60 -0.45 -16.56
C ALA A 76 -24.11 -1.21 -15.31
N GLN A 77 -24.59 -2.45 -15.46
CA GLN A 77 -25.16 -3.26 -14.38
C GLN A 77 -24.13 -3.80 -13.39
N GLU A 78 -22.86 -3.93 -13.82
CA GLU A 78 -21.78 -4.30 -12.92
C GLU A 78 -21.40 -3.18 -11.97
N GLU A 79 -21.74 -1.93 -12.28
CA GLU A 79 -21.37 -0.77 -11.47
C GLU A 79 -19.88 -0.76 -11.07
N GLU A 80 -19.01 -1.17 -12.00
CA GLU A 80 -17.59 -1.39 -11.73
C GLU A 80 -16.90 -0.10 -11.27
N VAL A 81 -16.03 -0.26 -10.27
CA VAL A 81 -15.13 0.75 -9.72
C VAL A 81 -13.72 0.20 -9.74
N LEU A 82 -12.81 0.93 -10.38
CA LEU A 82 -11.41 0.56 -10.51
C LEU A 82 -10.55 1.47 -9.63
N PHE A 83 -9.75 0.85 -8.77
CA PHE A 83 -8.74 1.53 -7.95
C PHE A 83 -7.36 1.42 -8.59
N MET A 84 -6.61 2.53 -8.58
CA MET A 84 -5.24 2.57 -9.08
C MET A 84 -4.31 1.64 -8.30
N ILE A 85 -3.30 1.13 -9.00
CA ILE A 85 -2.15 0.47 -8.38
C ILE A 85 -1.54 1.34 -7.26
N GLY A 86 -1.18 0.69 -6.15
CA GLY A 86 -0.64 1.37 -4.96
C GLY A 86 -1.70 2.06 -4.12
N SER A 87 -3.00 1.81 -4.34
CA SER A 87 -4.04 2.23 -3.41
C SER A 87 -3.84 1.52 -2.07
N ILE A 88 -3.94 2.29 -0.99
CA ILE A 88 -3.73 1.81 0.38
C ILE A 88 -5.07 1.82 1.10
N PHE A 89 -5.37 0.73 1.80
CA PHE A 89 -6.57 0.56 2.57
C PHE A 89 -6.24 0.23 4.02
N LYS A 90 -6.93 0.87 4.97
CA LYS A 90 -6.91 0.46 6.37
C LYS A 90 -7.89 -0.69 6.58
N ILE A 91 -7.47 -1.74 7.26
CA ILE A 91 -8.36 -2.81 7.71
C ILE A 91 -9.12 -2.30 8.94
N VAL A 92 -10.36 -1.87 8.74
CA VAL A 92 -11.21 -1.30 9.80
C VAL A 92 -11.75 -2.41 10.69
N ASP A 93 -12.29 -3.47 10.08
CA ASP A 93 -12.89 -4.57 10.80
C ASP A 93 -12.89 -5.86 9.98
N ILE A 94 -12.97 -6.99 10.66
CA ILE A 94 -13.10 -8.31 10.04
C ILE A 94 -14.14 -9.10 10.83
N THR A 95 -15.24 -9.45 10.17
CA THR A 95 -16.39 -10.11 10.80
C THR A 95 -16.82 -11.32 10.01
N ARG A 96 -17.37 -12.32 10.69
CA ARG A 96 -17.99 -13.48 10.05
C ARG A 96 -19.50 -13.28 9.93
N ASP A 97 -20.01 -13.40 8.72
CA ASP A 97 -21.44 -13.47 8.45
C ASP A 97 -21.87 -14.94 8.50
N GLU A 98 -22.53 -15.32 9.60
CA GLU A 98 -22.98 -16.70 9.83
C GLU A 98 -24.11 -17.11 8.87
N ASN A 99 -24.94 -16.17 8.40
CA ASN A 99 -26.03 -16.47 7.48
C ASN A 99 -25.49 -16.88 6.12
N ASN A 100 -24.52 -16.10 5.64
CA ASN A 100 -23.90 -16.31 4.33
C ASN A 100 -22.65 -17.19 4.38
N LYS A 101 -22.24 -17.64 5.59
CA LYS A 101 -21.04 -18.46 5.85
C LYS A 101 -19.76 -17.88 5.25
N MET A 102 -19.62 -16.56 5.29
CA MET A 102 -18.51 -15.85 4.65
C MET A 102 -17.88 -14.84 5.61
N TRP A 103 -16.67 -14.41 5.27
CA TRP A 103 -15.99 -13.33 6.00
C TRP A 103 -16.17 -12.01 5.25
N VAL A 104 -16.44 -10.95 6.00
CA VAL A 104 -16.51 -9.58 5.51
C VAL A 104 -15.34 -8.81 6.10
N ILE A 105 -14.48 -8.29 5.22
CA ILE A 105 -13.36 -7.44 5.59
C ILE A 105 -13.72 -6.02 5.21
N LYS A 106 -13.86 -5.16 6.21
CA LYS A 106 -14.14 -3.75 6.03
C LYS A 106 -12.84 -2.99 5.85
N LEU A 107 -12.75 -2.31 4.72
CA LEU A 107 -11.60 -1.54 4.28
C LEU A 107 -11.99 -0.08 4.13
N MET A 108 -11.08 0.81 4.47
CA MET A 108 -11.23 2.24 4.22
C MET A 108 -10.06 2.72 3.37
N LEU A 109 -10.35 3.33 2.22
CA LEU A 109 -9.34 3.99 1.40
C LEU A 109 -8.72 5.12 2.20
N VAL A 110 -7.38 5.15 2.28
CA VAL A 110 -6.64 6.21 2.97
C VAL A 110 -5.76 6.99 1.99
N ASN A 111 -5.38 8.20 2.39
CA ASN A 111 -4.46 9.02 1.61
C ASN A 111 -3.00 8.64 1.88
N GLU A 112 -2.12 9.01 0.94
CA GLU A 112 -0.68 8.75 1.07
C GLU A 112 -0.02 9.56 2.20
N GLU A 113 -0.71 10.59 2.71
CA GLU A 113 -0.22 11.44 3.79
C GLU A 113 -0.61 10.97 5.20
N ALA A 114 -1.41 9.91 5.31
CA ALA A 114 -1.79 9.37 6.62
C ALA A 114 -0.52 9.09 7.45
N ASN A 115 -0.40 9.78 8.59
CA ASN A 115 0.73 9.68 9.53
C ASN A 115 1.00 8.25 10.05
N ASP A 116 0.18 7.29 9.67
CA ASP A 116 0.17 5.89 10.08
C ASP A 116 0.88 4.94 9.09
N LEU A 117 1.58 5.46 8.08
CA LEU A 117 2.47 4.63 7.24
C LEU A 117 3.72 4.13 8.00
N LYS A 118 4.06 4.75 9.13
CA LYS A 118 5.13 4.28 10.03
C LYS A 118 4.95 2.82 10.45
N PRO A 119 3.78 2.40 10.96
CA PRO A 119 3.44 1.00 11.19
C PRO A 119 3.63 0.07 9.99
N LEU A 120 3.31 0.53 8.77
CA LEU A 120 3.53 -0.25 7.54
C LEU A 120 5.03 -0.47 7.30
N PHE A 121 5.85 0.57 7.48
CA PHE A 121 7.31 0.50 7.37
C PHE A 121 7.93 -0.43 8.43
N GLU A 122 7.48 -0.35 9.68
CA GLU A 122 7.89 -1.28 10.74
C GLU A 122 7.49 -2.73 10.42
N THR A 123 6.35 -2.94 9.77
CA THR A 123 5.88 -4.27 9.36
C THR A 123 6.72 -4.81 8.19
N MET A 124 7.06 -3.99 7.20
CA MET A 124 7.97 -4.37 6.11
C MET A 124 9.37 -4.72 6.63
N LYS A 125 9.87 -3.95 7.61
CA LYS A 125 11.13 -4.21 8.33
C LYS A 125 11.09 -5.52 9.10
N LYS A 126 9.99 -5.82 9.79
CA LYS A 126 9.81 -7.03 10.62
C LYS A 126 9.63 -8.31 9.80
N ASN A 127 9.02 -8.23 8.62
CA ASN A 127 8.66 -9.40 7.81
C ASN A 127 9.78 -9.92 6.89
N ASN A 128 11.03 -9.46 7.03
CA ASN A 128 12.18 -9.97 6.27
C ASN A 128 12.00 -10.03 4.73
N ILE A 129 11.10 -9.20 4.16
CA ILE A 129 11.12 -8.88 2.72
C ILE A 129 12.40 -8.08 2.37
N ALA A 130 13.18 -7.72 3.40
CA ALA A 130 14.43 -6.97 3.39
C ALA A 130 15.71 -7.82 3.24
N GLN A 131 15.64 -9.14 2.95
CA GLN A 131 16.89 -9.86 2.65
C GLN A 131 17.53 -9.45 1.32
N ASP A 132 16.77 -8.86 0.39
CA ASP A 132 17.29 -8.28 -0.86
C ASP A 132 16.78 -6.85 -1.15
N THR A 133 15.90 -6.30 -0.33
CA THR A 133 15.37 -4.94 -0.54
C THR A 133 16.15 -3.94 0.32
N ASP A 134 17.16 -3.31 -0.29
CA ASP A 134 17.87 -2.14 0.26
C ASP A 134 16.84 -1.15 0.84
N LEU A 135 16.93 -0.75 2.11
CA LEU A 135 15.93 0.10 2.80
C LEU A 135 15.68 1.44 2.09
N VAL A 136 16.65 1.85 1.26
CA VAL A 136 16.64 3.01 0.38
C VAL A 136 15.76 2.81 -0.86
N SER A 137 15.45 1.56 -1.23
CA SER A 137 14.71 1.20 -2.45
C SER A 137 13.34 1.84 -2.53
N LEU A 138 12.63 2.01 -1.42
CA LEU A 138 11.30 2.62 -1.45
C LEU A 138 11.37 4.12 -1.79
N GLY A 139 12.31 4.85 -1.20
CA GLY A 139 12.58 6.22 -1.60
C GLY A 139 13.00 6.30 -3.07
N ASN A 140 13.79 5.34 -3.54
CA ASN A 140 14.19 5.26 -4.95
C ASN A 140 12.99 5.02 -5.87
N ILE A 141 12.02 4.21 -5.45
CA ILE A 141 10.77 3.99 -6.19
C ILE A 141 9.98 5.30 -6.27
N PHE A 142 9.81 6.03 -5.15
CA PHE A 142 9.15 7.34 -5.19
C PHE A 142 9.87 8.33 -6.11
N SER A 143 11.20 8.38 -6.04
CA SER A 143 12.04 9.22 -6.91
C SER A 143 11.84 8.87 -8.39
N ARG A 144 11.89 7.59 -8.75
CA ARG A 144 11.65 7.11 -10.13
C ARG A 144 10.22 7.37 -10.63
N MET A 145 9.26 7.46 -9.73
CA MET A 145 7.88 7.85 -10.03
C MET A 145 7.69 9.37 -10.16
N GLY A 146 8.74 10.17 -9.99
CA GLY A 146 8.68 11.64 -9.99
C GLY A 146 8.07 12.23 -8.71
N LYS A 147 7.82 11.41 -7.69
CA LYS A 147 7.26 11.81 -6.39
C LYS A 147 8.38 12.28 -5.46
N PHE A 148 9.02 13.39 -5.83
CA PHE A 148 10.25 13.80 -5.19
C PHE A 148 10.08 14.24 -3.73
N ASN A 149 8.96 14.89 -3.39
CA ASN A 149 8.70 15.33 -2.01
C ASN A 149 8.49 14.13 -1.07
N GLU A 150 7.78 13.10 -1.54
CA GLU A 150 7.56 11.86 -0.80
C GLU A 150 8.86 11.07 -0.64
N ALA A 151 9.69 11.00 -1.69
CA ALA A 151 11.02 10.41 -1.63
C ALA A 151 11.90 11.12 -0.59
N GLU A 152 11.94 12.45 -0.62
CA GLU A 152 12.74 13.25 0.32
C GLU A 152 12.27 13.02 1.77
N LYS A 153 10.96 13.11 2.01
CA LYS A 153 10.36 12.87 3.33
C LYS A 153 10.75 11.48 3.83
N TYR A 154 10.65 10.46 2.98
CA TYR A 154 11.00 9.09 3.32
C TYR A 154 12.47 8.94 3.70
N TYR A 155 13.41 9.40 2.86
CA TYR A 155 14.83 9.31 3.17
C TYR A 155 15.18 10.04 4.47
N ARG A 156 14.57 11.19 4.75
CA ARG A 156 14.77 11.93 6.00
C ARG A 156 14.22 11.18 7.22
N GLU A 157 13.07 10.55 7.12
CA GLU A 157 12.53 9.71 8.20
C GLU A 157 13.36 8.44 8.40
N LEU A 158 13.83 7.82 7.32
CA LEU A 158 14.74 6.67 7.37
C LEU A 158 16.02 7.04 8.14
N LEU A 159 16.69 8.14 7.77
CA LEU A 159 17.89 8.62 8.48
C LEU A 159 17.67 8.91 9.97
N LYS A 160 16.46 9.31 10.38
CA LYS A 160 16.12 9.50 11.80
C LYS A 160 15.95 8.17 12.54
N ALA A 161 15.57 7.11 11.83
CA ALA A 161 15.31 5.78 12.39
C ALA A 161 16.53 4.86 12.35
N LEU A 162 17.53 5.16 11.51
CA LEU A 162 18.79 4.43 11.44
C LEU A 162 19.68 4.75 12.66
N PRO A 163 20.32 3.74 13.27
CA PRO A 163 21.44 3.95 14.18
C PRO A 163 22.55 4.78 13.53
N GLN A 164 23.36 5.45 14.35
CA GLN A 164 24.41 6.36 13.89
C GLN A 164 25.46 5.68 13.00
N ASP A 165 25.68 4.37 13.20
CA ASP A 165 26.65 3.54 12.47
C ASP A 165 25.99 2.54 11.51
N ASP A 166 24.73 2.78 11.10
CA ASP A 166 24.04 1.87 10.20
C ASP A 166 24.65 1.92 8.79
N PRO A 167 25.03 0.77 8.19
CA PRO A 167 25.64 0.72 6.86
C PRO A 167 24.71 1.21 5.74
N ASN A 168 23.42 1.45 6.01
CA ASN A 168 22.49 2.04 5.05
C ASN A 168 22.43 3.58 5.13
N ALA A 169 23.03 4.21 6.15
CA ALA A 169 23.05 5.66 6.26
C ALA A 169 23.80 6.34 5.09
N PRO A 170 25.00 5.87 4.66
CA PRO A 170 25.68 6.42 3.49
C PRO A 170 24.84 6.30 2.22
N LYS A 171 24.22 5.12 2.00
CA LYS A 171 23.33 4.89 0.85
C LYS A 171 22.13 5.83 0.85
N CYS A 172 21.53 6.09 2.02
CA CYS A 172 20.39 6.98 2.13
C CYS A 172 20.78 8.45 1.87
N TYR A 173 21.96 8.88 2.31
CA TYR A 173 22.48 10.21 1.95
C TYR A 173 22.81 10.30 0.46
N GLY A 174 23.38 9.27 -0.14
CA GLY A 174 23.64 9.20 -1.59
C GLY A 174 22.35 9.34 -2.40
N ALA A 175 21.29 8.63 -2.00
CA ALA A 175 19.99 8.70 -2.65
C ALA A 175 19.29 10.06 -2.49
N LEU A 176 19.47 10.76 -1.36
CA LEU A 176 19.07 12.16 -1.24
C LEU A 176 19.85 13.05 -2.20
N GLY A 177 21.15 12.79 -2.37
CA GLY A 177 21.98 13.48 -3.37
C GLY A 177 21.42 13.33 -4.78
N ASP A 178 21.15 12.09 -5.20
CA ASP A 178 20.57 11.76 -6.51
C ASP A 178 19.19 12.41 -6.70
N LEU A 179 18.36 12.41 -5.66
CA LEU A 179 17.05 13.03 -5.67
C LEU A 179 17.14 14.54 -5.94
N PHE A 180 18.01 15.25 -5.21
CA PHE A 180 18.20 16.69 -5.41
C PHE A 180 18.86 16.99 -6.77
N ALA A 181 19.74 16.12 -7.26
CA ALA A 181 20.29 16.24 -8.60
C ALA A 181 19.21 16.13 -9.68
N ALA A 182 18.25 15.19 -9.52
CA ALA A 182 17.11 15.03 -10.42
C ALA A 182 16.13 16.22 -10.39
N GLN A 183 16.19 17.05 -9.35
CA GLN A 183 15.43 18.31 -9.22
C GLN A 183 16.23 19.55 -9.67
N ASP A 184 17.39 19.37 -10.33
CA ASP A 184 18.33 20.44 -10.69
C ASP A 184 18.86 21.26 -9.49
N ASN A 185 18.74 20.73 -8.27
CA ASN A 185 19.25 21.35 -7.04
C ASN A 185 20.66 20.84 -6.72
N HIS A 186 21.62 21.28 -7.53
CA HIS A 186 23.01 20.82 -7.43
C HIS A 186 23.69 21.17 -6.09
N HIS A 187 23.25 22.23 -5.41
CA HIS A 187 23.83 22.62 -4.12
C HIS A 187 23.53 21.57 -3.02
N ASN A 188 22.25 21.20 -2.89
CA ASN A 188 21.87 20.15 -1.94
C ASN A 188 22.39 18.78 -2.38
N ALA A 189 22.37 18.49 -3.68
CA ALA A 189 22.92 17.25 -4.21
C ALA A 189 24.38 17.04 -3.78
N TYR A 190 25.21 18.07 -3.99
CA TYR A 190 26.61 18.05 -3.56
C TYR A 190 26.74 17.82 -2.05
N SER A 191 26.01 18.59 -1.23
CA SER A 191 26.06 18.45 0.23
C SER A 191 25.72 17.03 0.70
N TYR A 192 24.71 16.40 0.10
CA TYR A 192 24.29 15.05 0.48
C TYR A 192 25.25 13.97 -0.01
N HIS A 193 25.78 14.08 -1.22
CA HIS A 193 26.81 13.16 -1.71
C HIS A 193 28.11 13.25 -0.88
N THR A 194 28.54 14.45 -0.49
CA THR A 194 29.71 14.61 0.39
C THR A 194 29.48 13.92 1.73
N LYS A 195 28.30 14.09 2.32
CA LYS A 195 27.97 13.44 3.58
C LYS A 195 27.88 11.92 3.47
N ALA A 196 27.44 11.39 2.33
CA ALA A 196 27.47 9.96 2.06
C ALA A 196 28.91 9.43 2.06
N LEU A 197 29.82 10.11 1.35
CA LEU A 197 31.23 9.75 1.26
C LEU A 197 31.99 9.86 2.60
N GLU A 198 31.61 10.79 3.47
CA GLU A 198 32.19 10.92 4.82
C GLU A 198 31.82 9.76 5.75
N LEU A 199 30.77 9.01 5.41
CA LEU A 199 30.23 7.90 6.22
C LEU A 199 30.48 6.52 5.61
N GLU A 200 31.03 6.44 4.39
CA GLU A 200 31.57 5.19 3.80
C GLU A 200 32.86 4.75 4.49
#